data_AF-A0A1H0YMB3-F1
#
_entry.id   AF-A0A1H0YMB3-F1
#
_cell.length_a   1.000
_cell.length_b   1.000
_cell.length_c   1.000
_cell.angle_alpha   90.00
_cell.angle_beta   90.00
_cell.angle_gamma   90.00
#
_symmetry.space_group_name_H-M   'P 1'
#
loop_
_entity.id
_entity.type
_entity.pdbx_description
1 polymer ?
#
loop_
_entity_poly.entity_id
_entity_poly.type
_entity_poly.pdbx_seq_one_letter_code
_entity_poly.pdbx_strand_id
1 'polypeptide(L)'
;MEIGNYRLGMRTLKTGLAVAACILLFHVLDREPPMIAALAAVFGLREDWQTSLRFGKTRIFGNSIGAIFAACLVLLQQFIGWHFFIELIGVPLGVILIIVFCDRINYNAGIVGASAAFLIIYFSIPTDETVLYALARVLDTFIGTFIAILVNRLIPGGPKPTDKLQA
;
A
#
# COMPACT_ATOMS: atom_id res chain seq x y z
N MET A 1 6.96 11.16 25.27
CA MET A 1 6.27 12.45 25.56
C MET A 1 4.83 12.10 25.87
N GLU A 2 4.37 12.36 27.09
CA GLU A 2 2.97 12.17 27.45
C GLU A 2 2.24 13.50 27.18
N ILE A 3 1.26 13.47 26.27
CA ILE A 3 0.36 14.60 26.04
C ILE A 3 -0.98 14.19 26.67
N GLY A 4 -1.21 14.62 27.92
CA GLY A 4 -2.36 14.18 28.71
C GLY A 4 -2.39 12.66 28.91
N ASN A 5 -3.57 12.04 28.80
CA ASN A 5 -3.76 10.59 28.94
C ASN A 5 -3.26 9.76 27.73
N TYR A 6 -2.69 10.41 26.71
CA TYR A 6 -2.23 9.75 25.49
C TYR A 6 -0.70 9.68 25.43
N ARG A 7 -0.19 8.46 25.32
CA ARG A 7 1.24 8.21 25.10
C ARG A 7 1.52 8.28 23.59
N LEU A 8 2.06 9.41 23.14
CA LEU A 8 2.64 9.52 21.80
C LEU A 8 3.93 8.70 21.76
N GLY A 9 3.81 7.47 21.25
CA GLY A 9 4.94 6.57 21.04
C GLY A 9 5.82 7.02 19.86
N MET A 10 7.10 6.65 19.91
CA MET A 10 8.07 6.96 18.85
C MET A 10 7.62 6.48 17.47
N ARG A 11 6.91 5.34 17.40
CA ARG A 11 6.32 4.83 16.15
C ARG A 11 5.35 5.84 15.53
N THR A 12 4.48 6.46 16.33
CA THR A 12 3.48 7.42 15.85
C THR A 12 4.14 8.66 15.24
N LEU A 13 5.19 9.18 15.89
CA LEU A 13 5.95 10.31 15.38
C LEU A 13 6.64 9.97 14.05
N LYS A 14 7.30 8.80 13.97
CA LYS A 14 7.92 8.30 12.74
C LYS A 14 6.91 8.14 11.60
N THR A 15 5.70 7.68 11.88
CA THR A 15 4.65 7.58 10.88
C THR A 15 4.29 8.96 10.32
N GLY A 16 4.10 9.95 11.20
CA GLY A 16 3.85 11.33 10.77
C GLY A 16 4.99 11.90 9.91
N LEU A 17 6.24 11.67 10.30
CA LEU A 17 7.41 12.09 9.54
C LEU A 17 7.50 11.41 8.17
N ALA A 18 7.20 10.10 8.09
CA ALA A 18 7.19 9.38 6.83
C ALA A 18 6.10 9.91 5.87
N VAL A 19 4.93 10.25 6.40
CA VAL A 19 3.86 10.89 5.62
C VAL A 19 4.28 12.28 5.15
N ALA A 20 4.83 13.10 6.03
CA ALA A 20 5.33 14.43 5.67
C ALA A 20 6.41 14.36 4.57
N ALA A 21 7.33 13.38 4.66
CA ALA A 21 8.32 13.14 3.63
C ALA A 21 7.71 12.71 2.29
N CYS A 22 6.65 11.88 2.30
CA CYS A 22 5.93 11.52 1.07
C CYS A 22 5.29 12.76 0.41
N ILE A 23 4.61 13.60 1.21
CA ILE A 23 3.96 14.82 0.71
C ILE A 23 5.00 15.77 0.11
N LEU A 24 6.09 16.02 0.85
CA LEU A 24 7.15 16.92 0.39
C LEU A 24 7.80 16.41 -0.90
N LEU A 25 8.11 15.10 -0.98
CA LEU A 25 8.71 14.50 -2.17
C LEU A 25 7.77 14.64 -3.38
N PHE A 26 6.49 14.35 -3.22
CA PHE A 26 5.51 14.41 -4.31
C PHE A 26 5.30 15.85 -4.79
N HIS A 27 5.26 16.82 -3.87
CA HIS A 27 5.18 18.23 -4.22
C HIS A 27 6.41 18.71 -5.00
N VAL A 28 7.63 18.32 -4.59
CA VAL A 28 8.87 18.69 -5.29
C VAL A 28 8.99 18.04 -6.67
N LEU A 29 8.43 16.85 -6.85
CA LEU A 29 8.43 16.12 -8.12
C LEU A 29 7.25 16.47 -9.03
N ASP A 30 6.39 17.43 -8.64
CA ASP A 30 5.15 17.79 -9.34
C ASP A 30 4.27 16.56 -9.65
N ARG A 31 4.20 15.64 -8.68
CA ARG A 31 3.47 14.37 -8.76
C ARG A 31 2.31 14.43 -7.79
N GLU A 32 1.08 14.45 -8.30
CA GLU A 32 -0.13 14.44 -7.48
C GLU A 32 -1.09 13.31 -7.87
N PRO A 33 -1.89 12.77 -6.92
CA PRO A 33 -1.89 13.06 -5.48
C PRO A 33 -0.96 12.12 -4.66
N PRO A 34 -0.40 12.58 -3.51
CA PRO A 34 0.49 11.77 -2.66
C PRO A 34 -0.20 10.65 -1.86
N MET A 35 -1.51 10.48 -2.03
CA MET A 35 -2.36 9.61 -1.22
C MET A 35 -1.85 8.16 -1.13
N ILE A 36 -1.49 7.55 -2.27
CA ILE A 36 -1.06 6.15 -2.30
C ILE A 36 0.28 5.96 -1.58
N ALA A 37 1.22 6.87 -1.80
CA ALA A 37 2.52 6.85 -1.11
C ALA A 37 2.37 7.10 0.39
N ALA A 38 1.57 8.09 0.79
CA ALA A 38 1.30 8.37 2.20
C ALA A 38 0.65 7.17 2.92
N LEU A 39 -0.36 6.53 2.31
CA LEU A 39 -0.96 5.31 2.85
C LEU A 39 0.09 4.19 2.95
N ALA A 40 0.89 3.99 1.91
CA ALA A 40 1.96 2.99 1.94
C ALA A 40 2.98 3.26 3.05
N ALA A 41 3.28 4.52 3.35
CA ALA A 41 4.13 4.88 4.45
C ALA A 41 3.51 4.53 5.82
N VAL A 42 2.23 4.87 6.02
CA VAL A 42 1.47 4.55 7.24
C VAL A 42 1.43 3.04 7.49
N PHE A 43 1.10 2.26 6.47
CA PHE A 43 1.00 0.81 6.61
C PHE A 43 2.37 0.12 6.70
N GLY A 44 3.38 0.66 6.02
CA GLY A 44 4.74 0.12 5.98
C GLY A 44 5.50 0.29 7.29
N LEU A 45 5.20 1.32 8.08
CA LEU A 45 5.93 1.61 9.31
C LEU A 45 5.52 0.65 10.45
N ARG A 46 6.47 -0.16 10.92
CA ARG A 46 6.29 -1.13 12.01
C ARG A 46 7.21 -0.80 13.20
N GLU A 47 7.15 -1.62 14.24
CA GLU A 47 7.94 -1.41 15.47
C GLU A 47 9.45 -1.44 15.21
N ASP A 48 9.89 -2.32 14.31
CA ASP A 48 11.28 -2.44 13.88
C ASP A 48 11.38 -2.36 12.34
N TRP A 49 12.59 -2.05 11.86
CA TRP A 49 12.81 -1.83 10.43
C TRP A 49 12.73 -3.13 9.61
N GLN A 50 13.03 -4.30 10.20
CA GLN A 50 13.00 -5.58 9.50
C GLN A 50 11.55 -6.01 9.23
N THR A 51 10.67 -5.84 10.22
CA THR A 51 9.23 -6.05 10.06
C THR A 51 8.63 -5.02 9.11
N SER A 52 9.12 -3.78 9.11
CA SER A 52 8.74 -2.76 8.11
C SER A 52 9.12 -3.19 6.70
N LEU A 53 10.33 -3.75 6.50
CA LEU A 53 10.77 -4.27 5.21
C LEU A 53 9.93 -5.48 4.76
N ARG A 54 9.66 -6.44 5.65
CA ARG A 54 8.82 -7.61 5.35
C ARG A 54 7.42 -7.18 4.95
N PHE A 55 6.81 -6.28 5.72
CA PHE A 55 5.48 -5.75 5.43
C PHE A 55 5.45 -4.91 4.16
N GLY A 56 6.51 -4.13 3.92
CA GLY A 56 6.68 -3.35 2.70
C GLY A 56 6.69 -4.23 1.44
N LYS A 57 7.45 -5.32 1.46
CA LYS A 57 7.44 -6.33 0.38
C LYS A 57 6.05 -6.90 0.16
N THR A 58 5.34 -7.24 1.25
CA THR A 58 3.93 -7.67 1.22
C THR A 58 3.03 -6.70 0.47
N ARG A 59 3.19 -5.42 0.76
CA ARG A 59 2.37 -4.38 0.18
C ARG A 59 2.66 -4.14 -1.29
N ILE A 60 3.94 -4.08 -1.68
CA ILE A 60 4.35 -3.84 -3.07
C ILE A 60 3.82 -4.97 -3.96
N PHE A 61 4.07 -6.24 -3.59
CA PHE A 61 3.64 -7.38 -4.40
C PHE A 61 2.12 -7.53 -4.42
N GLY A 62 1.44 -7.33 -3.27
CA GLY A 62 -0.02 -7.34 -3.21
C GLY A 62 -0.63 -6.28 -4.14
N ASN A 63 -0.16 -5.03 -4.07
CA ASN A 63 -0.63 -3.98 -4.96
C ASN A 63 -0.36 -4.29 -6.43
N SER A 64 0.78 -4.90 -6.77
CA SER A 64 1.07 -5.32 -8.14
C SER A 64 0.08 -6.37 -8.65
N ILE A 65 -0.26 -7.37 -7.83
CA ILE A 65 -1.28 -8.37 -8.20
C ILE A 65 -2.61 -7.67 -8.47
N GLY A 66 -3.09 -6.85 -7.53
CA GLY A 66 -4.36 -6.13 -7.69
C GLY A 66 -4.37 -5.23 -8.92
N ALA A 67 -3.27 -4.55 -9.21
CA ALA A 67 -3.09 -3.70 -10.37
C ALA A 67 -3.17 -4.46 -11.69
N ILE A 68 -2.54 -5.64 -11.78
CA ILE A 68 -2.60 -6.51 -12.96
C ILE A 68 -4.03 -6.99 -13.18
N PHE A 69 -4.71 -7.49 -12.14
CA PHE A 69 -6.09 -7.95 -12.26
C PHE A 69 -7.06 -6.84 -12.67
N ALA A 70 -6.87 -5.61 -12.17
CA ALA A 70 -7.68 -4.46 -12.54
C ALA A 70 -7.48 -4.10 -14.02
N ALA A 71 -6.22 -4.02 -14.46
CA ALA A 71 -5.89 -3.75 -15.86
C ALA A 71 -6.49 -4.82 -16.80
N CYS A 72 -6.38 -6.10 -16.46
CA CYS A 72 -6.97 -7.19 -17.25
C CYS A 72 -8.50 -7.05 -17.36
N LEU A 73 -9.19 -6.76 -16.26
CA LEU A 73 -10.65 -6.66 -16.26
C LEU A 73 -11.14 -5.42 -17.02
N VAL A 74 -10.46 -4.28 -16.88
CA VAL A 74 -10.79 -3.06 -17.63
C VAL A 74 -10.55 -3.24 -19.12
N LEU A 75 -9.44 -3.87 -19.53
CA LEU A 75 -9.19 -4.19 -20.93
C LEU A 75 -10.30 -5.10 -21.49
N LEU A 76 -10.69 -6.13 -20.74
CA LEU A 76 -11.82 -7.00 -21.12
C LEU A 76 -13.13 -6.20 -21.30
N GLN A 77 -13.38 -5.24 -20.39
CA GLN A 77 -14.55 -4.36 -20.44
C GLN A 77 -14.56 -3.50 -21.70
N GLN A 78 -13.41 -2.94 -22.09
CA GLN A 78 -13.24 -2.14 -23.31
C GLN A 78 -13.47 -2.94 -24.59
N PHE A 79 -13.03 -4.21 -24.63
CA PHE A 79 -13.20 -5.05 -25.82
C PHE A 79 -14.65 -5.53 -26.03
N ILE A 80 -15.39 -5.81 -24.95
CA ILE A 80 -16.73 -6.42 -25.04
C ILE A 80 -17.85 -5.35 -25.03
N GLY A 81 -17.66 -4.20 -24.38
CA GLY A 81 -18.63 -3.10 -24.30
C GLY A 81 -19.82 -3.33 -23.36
N TRP A 82 -19.91 -4.48 -22.70
CA TRP A 82 -20.99 -4.82 -21.74
C TRP A 82 -20.62 -4.36 -20.32
N HIS A 83 -20.44 -3.06 -20.16
CA HIS A 83 -19.82 -2.46 -18.97
C HIS A 83 -20.43 -2.93 -17.64
N PHE A 84 -21.75 -2.84 -17.49
CA PHE A 84 -22.44 -3.20 -16.26
C PHE A 84 -22.37 -4.70 -15.93
N PHE A 85 -22.52 -5.58 -16.93
CA PHE A 85 -22.45 -7.03 -16.69
C PHE A 85 -21.05 -7.50 -16.31
N ILE A 86 -20.02 -6.92 -16.97
CA ILE A 86 -18.62 -7.20 -16.65
C ILE A 86 -18.26 -6.67 -15.26
N GLU A 87 -18.81 -5.54 -14.86
CA GLU A 87 -18.66 -5.04 -13.50
C GLU A 87 -19.33 -5.98 -12.48
N LEU A 88 -20.62 -6.28 -12.70
CA LEU A 88 -21.46 -7.06 -11.79
C LEU A 88 -20.90 -8.47 -11.54
N ILE A 89 -20.36 -9.12 -12.57
CA ILE A 89 -19.86 -10.50 -12.48
C ILE A 89 -18.33 -10.53 -12.38
N GLY A 90 -17.65 -9.73 -13.20
CA GLY A 90 -16.19 -9.75 -13.32
C GLY A 90 -15.48 -9.17 -12.10
N VAL A 91 -16.02 -8.16 -11.42
CA VAL A 91 -15.39 -7.62 -10.20
C VAL A 91 -15.40 -8.63 -9.06
N PRO A 92 -16.54 -9.26 -8.69
CA PRO A 92 -16.54 -10.32 -7.68
C PRO A 92 -15.66 -11.51 -8.07
N LEU A 93 -15.70 -11.94 -9.33
CA LEU A 93 -14.82 -13.00 -9.82
C LEU A 93 -13.35 -12.60 -9.73
N GLY A 94 -12.99 -11.36 -10.04
CA GLY A 94 -11.64 -10.83 -9.90
C GLY A 94 -11.13 -10.93 -8.47
N VAL A 95 -11.96 -10.57 -7.47
CA VAL A 95 -11.61 -10.73 -6.05
C VAL A 95 -11.37 -12.21 -5.70
N ILE A 96 -12.26 -13.11 -6.13
CA ILE A 96 -12.12 -14.55 -5.89
C ILE A 96 -10.82 -15.08 -6.52
N LEU A 97 -10.54 -14.69 -7.77
CA LEU A 97 -9.33 -15.09 -8.48
C LEU A 97 -8.07 -14.56 -7.80
N ILE A 98 -8.07 -13.32 -7.30
CA ILE A 98 -6.96 -12.77 -6.52
C ILE A 98 -6.71 -13.59 -5.26
N ILE A 99 -7.77 -13.93 -4.51
CA ILE A 99 -7.67 -14.73 -3.27
C ILE A 99 -7.06 -16.09 -3.60
N VAL A 100 -7.63 -16.81 -4.57
CA VAL A 100 -7.16 -18.14 -4.99
C VAL A 100 -5.72 -18.06 -5.52
N PHE A 101 -5.40 -17.07 -6.33
CA PHE A 101 -4.05 -16.88 -6.87
C PHE A 101 -3.03 -16.67 -5.76
N CYS A 102 -3.31 -15.75 -4.82
CA CYS A 102 -2.43 -15.47 -3.68
C CYS A 102 -2.27 -16.70 -2.77
N ASP A 103 -3.35 -17.43 -2.50
CA ASP A 103 -3.31 -18.65 -1.68
C ASP A 103 -2.46 -19.74 -2.35
N ARG A 104 -2.62 -19.96 -3.66
CA ARG A 104 -1.84 -20.93 -4.45
C ARG A 104 -0.33 -20.68 -4.42
N ILE A 105 0.10 -19.43 -4.32
CA ILE A 105 1.53 -19.07 -4.20
C ILE A 105 1.98 -18.90 -2.74
N ASN A 106 1.16 -19.30 -1.77
CA ASN A 106 1.40 -19.16 -0.33
C ASN A 106 1.61 -17.69 0.12
N TYR A 107 0.95 -16.74 -0.54
CA TYR A 107 1.07 -15.29 -0.30
C TYR A 107 -0.13 -14.69 0.43
N ASN A 108 -0.62 -15.39 1.45
CA ASN A 108 -1.85 -15.02 2.17
C ASN A 108 -1.80 -13.62 2.80
N ALA A 109 -0.63 -13.17 3.24
CA ALA A 109 -0.45 -11.83 3.81
C ALA A 109 -0.74 -10.69 2.81
N GLY A 110 -0.67 -10.95 1.49
CA GLY A 110 -0.90 -9.96 0.44
C GLY A 110 -2.34 -9.85 -0.02
N ILE A 111 -3.23 -10.79 0.33
CA ILE A 111 -4.60 -10.90 -0.19
C ILE A 111 -5.37 -9.58 -0.01
N VAL A 112 -5.42 -9.05 1.22
CA VAL A 112 -6.16 -7.82 1.53
C VAL A 112 -5.61 -6.63 0.72
N GLY A 113 -4.29 -6.53 0.58
CA GLY A 113 -3.65 -5.48 -0.21
C GLY A 113 -3.97 -5.58 -1.70
N ALA A 114 -3.90 -6.80 -2.25
CA ALA A 114 -4.23 -7.06 -3.64
C ALA A 114 -5.69 -6.79 -3.97
N SER A 115 -6.63 -7.28 -3.15
CA SER A 115 -8.06 -7.02 -3.34
C SER A 115 -8.38 -5.52 -3.21
N ALA A 116 -7.79 -4.82 -2.24
CA ALA A 116 -7.99 -3.37 -2.10
C ALA A 116 -7.42 -2.59 -3.30
N ALA A 117 -6.24 -2.96 -3.80
CA ALA A 117 -5.67 -2.33 -4.99
C ALA A 117 -6.53 -2.55 -6.23
N PHE A 118 -7.00 -3.78 -6.44
CA PHE A 118 -7.89 -4.14 -7.53
C PHE A 118 -9.17 -3.29 -7.52
N LEU A 119 -9.89 -3.28 -6.39
CA LEU A 119 -11.16 -2.56 -6.27
C LEU A 119 -10.96 -1.04 -6.41
N ILE A 120 -9.93 -0.48 -5.77
CA ILE A 120 -9.70 0.97 -5.88
C ILE A 120 -9.33 1.36 -7.31
N ILE A 121 -8.46 0.61 -8.00
CA ILE A 121 -8.13 0.93 -9.39
C ILE A 121 -9.37 0.84 -10.27
N TYR A 122 -10.12 -0.27 -10.17
CA TYR A 122 -11.28 -0.51 -11.01
C TYR A 122 -12.37 0.56 -10.83
N PHE A 123 -12.67 0.97 -9.59
CA PHE A 123 -13.76 1.92 -9.32
C PHE A 123 -13.35 3.41 -9.35
N SER A 124 -12.06 3.74 -9.30
CA SER A 124 -11.64 5.15 -9.17
C SER A 124 -11.20 5.81 -10.48
N ILE A 125 -10.93 5.03 -11.53
CA ILE A 125 -10.27 5.54 -12.74
C ILE A 125 -11.11 5.20 -13.97
N PRO A 126 -11.32 6.17 -14.88
CA PRO A 126 -11.89 5.92 -16.19
C PRO A 126 -11.11 4.82 -16.95
N THR A 127 -11.80 4.05 -17.78
CA THR A 127 -11.22 2.83 -18.37
C THR A 127 -10.00 3.12 -19.26
N ASP A 128 -9.95 4.28 -19.90
CA ASP A 128 -8.89 4.75 -20.80
C ASP A 128 -7.55 5.06 -20.11
N GLU A 129 -7.55 5.44 -18.83
CA GLU A 129 -6.33 5.77 -18.08
C GLU A 129 -5.86 4.66 -17.13
N THR A 130 -6.60 3.55 -17.06
CA THR A 130 -6.43 2.52 -16.03
C THR A 130 -5.02 1.91 -16.00
N VAL A 131 -4.41 1.64 -17.16
CA VAL A 131 -3.08 1.00 -17.20
C VAL A 131 -2.00 1.94 -16.65
N LEU A 132 -2.02 3.22 -17.06
CA LEU A 132 -1.06 4.20 -16.58
C LEU A 132 -1.22 4.43 -15.08
N TYR A 133 -2.45 4.52 -14.60
CA TYR A 133 -2.73 4.64 -13.18
C TYR A 133 -2.32 3.40 -12.38
N ALA A 134 -2.55 2.20 -12.90
CA ALA A 134 -2.15 0.96 -12.26
C ALA A 134 -0.62 0.90 -12.04
N LEU A 135 0.16 1.31 -13.03
CA LEU A 135 1.61 1.45 -12.91
C LEU A 135 2.00 2.54 -11.91
N ALA A 136 1.36 3.71 -11.99
CA ALA A 136 1.59 4.81 -11.05
C ALA A 136 1.32 4.38 -9.61
N ARG A 137 0.27 3.60 -9.36
CA ARG A 137 -0.08 3.09 -8.03
C ARG A 137 1.00 2.15 -7.47
N VAL A 138 1.54 1.25 -8.29
CA VAL A 138 2.63 0.35 -7.87
C VAL A 138 3.86 1.18 -7.50
N LEU A 139 4.20 2.17 -8.34
CA LEU A 139 5.33 3.08 -8.10
C LEU A 139 5.14 3.89 -6.81
N ASP A 140 3.96 4.48 -6.60
CA ASP A 140 3.66 5.27 -5.39
C ASP A 140 3.73 4.42 -4.13
N THR A 141 3.22 3.19 -4.22
CA THR A 141 3.29 2.24 -3.11
C THR A 141 4.73 1.88 -2.78
N PHE A 142 5.57 1.73 -3.80
CA PHE A 142 7.00 1.49 -3.63
C PHE A 142 7.67 2.69 -2.97
N ILE A 143 7.44 3.91 -3.46
CA ILE A 143 8.02 5.14 -2.90
C ILE A 143 7.64 5.30 -1.43
N GLY A 144 6.35 5.22 -1.10
CA GLY A 144 5.88 5.36 0.28
C GLY A 144 6.42 4.29 1.22
N THR A 145 6.47 3.03 0.75
CA THR A 145 7.07 1.92 1.49
C THR A 145 8.56 2.16 1.73
N PHE A 146 9.30 2.63 0.72
CA PHE A 146 10.72 2.93 0.82
C PHE A 146 10.99 4.03 1.85
N ILE A 147 10.22 5.12 1.80
CA ILE A 147 10.28 6.22 2.78
C ILE A 147 10.01 5.69 4.20
N ALA A 148 9.00 4.82 4.39
CA ALA A 148 8.70 4.23 5.69
C ALA A 148 9.89 3.46 6.28
N ILE A 149 10.52 2.63 5.45
CA ILE A 149 11.68 1.83 5.86
C ILE A 149 12.85 2.73 6.19
N LEU A 150 13.10 3.77 5.37
CA LEU A 150 14.18 4.72 5.59
C LEU A 150 13.99 5.49 6.89
N VAL A 151 12.81 6.06 7.12
CA VAL A 151 12.47 6.79 8.35
C VAL A 151 12.60 5.88 9.57
N ASN A 152 12.13 4.63 9.48
CA ASN A 152 12.21 3.71 10.62
C ASN A 152 13.66 3.26 10.91
N ARG A 153 14.52 3.21 9.89
CA ARG A 153 15.94 2.87 10.03
C ARG A 153 16.76 4.04 10.55
N LEU A 154 16.52 5.26 10.07
CA LEU A 154 17.32 6.45 10.40
C LEU A 154 17.00 7.02 11.78
N ILE A 155 15.78 6.81 12.28
CA ILE A 155 15.38 7.25 13.61
C ILE A 155 15.29 5.99 14.48
N PRO A 156 16.27 5.67 15.35
CA PRO A 156 16.17 4.52 16.24
C PRO A 156 15.01 4.67 17.23
N GLY A 157 14.38 3.56 17.62
CA GLY A 157 13.45 3.58 18.76
C GLY A 157 14.22 3.80 20.07
N GLY A 158 13.60 4.47 21.05
CA GLY A 158 14.12 4.46 22.41
C GLY A 158 14.13 3.03 23.00
N PRO A 159 14.90 2.78 24.09
CA PRO A 159 15.08 1.45 24.65
C PRO A 159 13.76 0.76 24.95
N LYS A 160 13.66 -0.53 24.64
CA LYS A 160 12.45 -1.31 24.89
C LYS A 160 12.29 -1.47 26.41
N PRO A 161 11.07 -1.55 26.95
CA PRO A 161 10.85 -1.77 28.39
C PRO A 161 11.61 -3.00 28.94
N THR A 162 11.78 -4.03 28.12
CA THR A 162 12.54 -5.24 28.44
C THR A 162 14.03 -4.97 28.66
N ASP A 163 14.60 -3.98 27.98
CA ASP A 163 16.01 -3.58 28.15
C ASP A 163 16.26 -2.91 29.52
N LYS A 164 15.19 -2.41 30.17
CA LYS A 164 15.27 -1.79 31.51
C LYS A 164 15.18 -2.80 32.66
N LEU A 165 14.83 -4.06 32.38
CA LEU A 165 14.80 -5.13 33.39
C LEU A 165 16.13 -5.89 33.48
N GLN A 166 17.08 -5.60 32.59
CA GLN A 166 18.41 -6.23 32.53
C GLN A 166 19.55 -5.27 32.91
N ALA A 167 19.23 -4.09 33.46
CA ALA A 167 20.17 -3.05 33.86
C ALA A 167 20.00 -2.70 35.35
#